data_AF-A0A7Z9QNI0-F1
#
_entry.id   AF-A0A7Z9QNI0-F1
#
_cell.length_a   1.000
_cell.length_b   1.000
_cell.length_c   1.000
_cell.angle_alpha   90.00
_cell.angle_beta   90.00
_cell.angle_gamma   90.00
#
_symmetry.space_group_name_H-M   'P 1'
#
loop_
_entity.id
_entity.type
_entity.pdbx_description
1 polymer ?
#
loop_
_entity_poly.entity_id
_entity_poly.type
_entity_poly.pdbx_seq_one_letter_code
_entity_poly.pdbx_strand_id
1 'polypeptide(L)'
;TAYQEAIKMQPDNAEIYNNLGVILWKQGKLEESIQSYQKAIGIQPDYAEPYNNLGNVLQEQGKLEESIRAYQKAIEIQPDFAGHYSNLGNVLQEQGKLEESIRAYQKAIEIQPDYAGHYSNLGNVLQKQGKLEESIQSYQKAIEIQPDYAEPYNNLGNALREQGKLEESIQSYQKAIGIQPDYAEPHNNLGNALREQGKLEESIQSYQKAIGIQPDYAEPHNNLGQTLLLKGNLNQGWKEYEWRWQCKDFYLETRYFPQVWWDGSDLNGKLILVWAEQGVGDQIMFASMFDDLLRTKANIITDCDIRLIPLFERAFPKIQFCPRENPPVQQLFDIDIDYQIPIGSLGR
;
A
#
# COMPACT_ATOMS: atom_id res chain seq x y z
N THR A 1 -3.56 -40.03 2.64
CA THR A 1 -3.25 -39.23 3.84
C THR A 1 -4.32 -39.44 4.90
N ALA A 2 -4.06 -39.15 6.16
CA ALA A 2 -5.00 -39.39 7.28
C ALA A 2 -6.43 -38.83 7.03
N TYR A 3 -6.56 -37.68 6.34
CA TYR A 3 -7.87 -37.13 5.95
C TYR A 3 -8.61 -37.94 4.88
N GLN A 4 -7.91 -38.56 3.93
CA GLN A 4 -8.56 -39.44 2.95
C GLN A 4 -9.09 -40.72 3.60
N GLU A 5 -8.43 -41.21 4.64
CA GLU A 5 -8.91 -42.33 5.45
C GLU A 5 -10.08 -41.89 6.35
N ALA A 6 -9.99 -40.71 6.97
CA ALA A 6 -11.07 -40.14 7.77
C ALA A 6 -12.35 -39.88 6.94
N ILE A 7 -12.21 -39.33 5.72
CA ILE A 7 -13.32 -39.16 4.77
C ILE A 7 -13.92 -40.50 4.35
N LYS A 8 -13.09 -41.54 4.15
CA LYS A 8 -13.59 -42.89 3.84
C LYS A 8 -14.37 -43.51 5.00
N MET A 9 -13.97 -43.23 6.23
CA MET A 9 -14.62 -43.76 7.44
C MET A 9 -15.90 -42.98 7.80
N GLN A 10 -15.93 -41.68 7.54
CA GLN A 10 -17.05 -40.79 7.86
C GLN A 10 -17.28 -39.76 6.74
N PRO A 11 -17.88 -40.17 5.60
CA PRO A 11 -18.03 -39.31 4.42
C PRO A 11 -19.00 -38.15 4.63
N ASP A 12 -19.83 -38.20 5.67
CA ASP A 12 -20.87 -37.22 6.02
C ASP A 12 -20.53 -36.45 7.32
N ASN A 13 -19.25 -36.33 7.68
CA ASN A 13 -18.82 -35.52 8.82
C ASN A 13 -18.30 -34.16 8.34
N ALA A 14 -19.08 -33.10 8.58
CA ALA A 14 -18.77 -31.74 8.16
C ALA A 14 -17.46 -31.19 8.79
N GLU A 15 -17.14 -31.58 10.03
CA GLU A 15 -15.93 -31.16 10.74
C GLU A 15 -14.65 -31.62 10.02
N ILE A 16 -14.66 -32.83 9.46
CA ILE A 16 -13.52 -33.37 8.70
C ILE A 16 -13.26 -32.52 7.46
N TYR A 17 -14.31 -32.12 6.73
CA TYR A 17 -14.16 -31.28 5.54
C TYR A 17 -13.79 -29.84 5.88
N ASN A 18 -14.31 -29.28 6.99
CA ASN A 18 -13.87 -27.98 7.51
C ASN A 18 -12.35 -27.99 7.80
N ASN A 19 -11.91 -28.97 8.59
CA ASN A 19 -10.51 -29.09 8.97
C ASN A 19 -9.59 -29.38 7.77
N LEU A 20 -10.05 -30.17 6.80
CA LEU A 20 -9.33 -30.36 5.54
C LEU A 20 -9.20 -29.04 4.77
N GLY A 21 -10.27 -28.25 4.69
CA GLY A 21 -10.25 -26.92 4.10
C GLY A 21 -9.20 -26.01 4.73
N VAL A 22 -9.12 -25.98 6.08
CA VAL A 22 -8.11 -25.19 6.81
C VAL A 22 -6.69 -25.60 6.44
N ILE A 23 -6.44 -26.92 6.31
CA ILE A 23 -5.11 -27.43 5.94
C ILE A 23 -4.76 -27.09 4.50
N LEU A 24 -5.71 -27.24 3.56
CA LEU A 24 -5.52 -26.91 2.16
C LEU A 24 -5.26 -25.42 1.98
N TRP A 25 -5.97 -24.59 2.73
CA TRP A 25 -5.75 -23.14 2.75
C TRP A 25 -4.34 -22.80 3.23
N LYS A 26 -3.87 -23.39 4.34
CA LYS A 26 -2.48 -23.23 4.82
C LYS A 26 -1.41 -23.72 3.82
N GLN A 27 -1.78 -24.58 2.87
CA GLN A 27 -0.90 -25.05 1.78
C GLN A 27 -0.97 -24.15 0.53
N GLY A 28 -1.73 -23.06 0.57
CA GLY A 28 -1.95 -22.17 -0.59
C GLY A 28 -2.90 -22.74 -1.64
N LYS A 29 -3.61 -23.83 -1.34
CA LYS A 29 -4.51 -24.49 -2.29
C LYS A 29 -5.93 -23.95 -2.15
N LEU A 30 -6.10 -22.70 -2.58
CA LEU A 30 -7.31 -21.91 -2.32
C LEU A 30 -8.58 -22.58 -2.90
N GLU A 31 -8.56 -23.00 -4.16
CA GLU A 31 -9.71 -23.65 -4.82
C GLU A 31 -10.13 -24.95 -4.12
N GLU A 32 -9.16 -25.78 -3.72
CA GLU A 32 -9.41 -27.05 -3.05
C GLU A 32 -9.97 -26.84 -1.64
N SER A 33 -9.51 -25.77 -0.96
CA SER A 33 -10.04 -25.37 0.34
C SER A 33 -11.49 -24.92 0.25
N ILE A 34 -11.84 -24.12 -0.77
CA ILE A 34 -13.22 -23.68 -1.04
C ILE A 34 -14.13 -24.89 -1.27
N GLN A 35 -13.71 -25.85 -2.09
CA GLN A 35 -14.49 -27.07 -2.33
C GLN A 35 -14.74 -27.86 -1.04
N SER A 36 -13.73 -27.93 -0.17
CA SER A 36 -13.84 -28.60 1.12
C SER A 36 -14.84 -27.90 2.05
N TYR A 37 -14.80 -26.57 2.15
CA TYR A 37 -15.78 -25.82 2.93
C TYR A 37 -17.19 -25.93 2.36
N GLN A 38 -17.37 -25.86 1.03
CA GLN A 38 -18.66 -26.06 0.39
C GLN A 38 -19.22 -27.46 0.66
N LYS A 39 -18.36 -28.48 0.72
CA LYS A 39 -18.77 -29.84 1.10
C LYS A 39 -19.20 -29.92 2.57
N ALA A 40 -18.47 -29.28 3.48
CA ALA A 40 -18.85 -29.17 4.89
C ALA A 40 -20.24 -28.49 5.03
N ILE A 41 -20.44 -27.37 4.33
CA ILE A 41 -21.72 -26.64 4.28
C ILE A 41 -22.85 -27.51 3.72
N GLY A 42 -22.58 -28.28 2.67
CA GLY A 42 -23.58 -29.17 2.07
C GLY A 42 -23.98 -30.34 2.96
N ILE A 43 -23.09 -30.79 3.86
CA ILE A 43 -23.36 -31.83 4.87
C ILE A 43 -24.12 -31.23 6.05
N GLN A 44 -23.68 -30.07 6.54
CA GLN A 44 -24.24 -29.42 7.72
C GLN A 44 -24.41 -27.90 7.47
N PRO A 45 -25.59 -27.46 6.97
CA PRO A 45 -25.85 -26.06 6.64
C PRO A 45 -25.91 -25.10 7.85
N ASP A 46 -26.08 -25.62 9.07
CA ASP A 46 -26.11 -24.85 10.32
C ASP A 46 -24.75 -24.82 11.04
N TYR A 47 -23.67 -25.18 10.34
CA TYR A 47 -22.31 -25.08 10.87
C TYR A 47 -21.65 -23.76 10.44
N ALA A 48 -21.55 -22.79 11.36
CA ALA A 48 -21.08 -21.43 11.06
C ALA A 48 -19.61 -21.35 10.61
N GLU A 49 -18.74 -22.20 11.17
CA GLU A 49 -17.29 -22.11 11.00
C GLU A 49 -16.84 -22.30 9.53
N PRO A 50 -17.34 -23.29 8.75
CA PRO A 50 -17.09 -23.38 7.31
C PRO A 50 -17.46 -22.13 6.52
N TYR A 51 -18.55 -21.43 6.88
CA TYR A 51 -18.92 -20.18 6.21
C TYR A 51 -17.93 -19.07 6.50
N ASN A 52 -17.48 -18.94 7.76
CA ASN A 52 -16.45 -17.98 8.13
C ASN A 52 -15.12 -18.28 7.42
N ASN A 53 -14.69 -19.55 7.40
CA ASN A 53 -13.45 -19.95 6.75
C ASN A 53 -13.52 -19.80 5.22
N LEU A 54 -14.67 -20.10 4.61
CA LEU A 54 -14.94 -19.80 3.21
C LEU A 54 -14.85 -18.30 2.92
N GLY A 55 -15.42 -17.47 3.80
CA GLY A 55 -15.34 -16.01 3.71
C GLY A 55 -13.89 -15.49 3.68
N ASN A 56 -13.02 -16.04 4.55
CA ASN A 56 -11.61 -15.67 4.59
C ASN A 56 -10.89 -16.00 3.27
N VAL A 57 -11.10 -17.20 2.73
CA VAL A 57 -10.44 -17.61 1.48
C VAL A 57 -10.96 -16.82 0.28
N LEU A 58 -12.27 -16.52 0.23
CA LEU A 58 -12.85 -15.70 -0.83
C LEU A 58 -12.32 -14.26 -0.79
N GLN A 59 -12.08 -13.71 0.40
CA GLN A 59 -11.45 -12.41 0.58
C GLN A 59 -10.02 -12.41 0.03
N GLU A 60 -9.22 -13.44 0.34
CA GLU A 60 -7.86 -13.61 -0.20
C GLU A 60 -7.85 -13.71 -1.74
N GLN A 61 -8.90 -14.28 -2.34
CA GLN A 61 -9.09 -14.31 -3.80
C GLN A 61 -9.62 -12.99 -4.41
N GLY A 62 -9.88 -11.97 -3.60
CA GLY A 62 -10.49 -10.72 -4.05
C GLY A 62 -11.99 -10.82 -4.38
N LYS A 63 -12.66 -11.93 -4.05
CA LYS A 63 -14.10 -12.13 -4.25
C LYS A 63 -14.90 -11.54 -3.09
N LEU A 64 -14.79 -10.23 -2.91
CA LEU A 64 -15.28 -9.52 -1.73
C LEU A 64 -16.79 -9.69 -1.49
N GLU A 65 -17.62 -9.63 -2.54
CA GLU A 65 -19.07 -9.81 -2.42
C GLU A 65 -19.47 -11.22 -1.98
N GLU A 66 -18.75 -12.24 -2.44
CA GLU A 66 -19.00 -13.63 -2.03
C GLU A 66 -18.55 -13.85 -0.58
N SER A 67 -17.40 -13.27 -0.20
CA SER A 67 -16.90 -13.29 1.18
C SER A 67 -17.90 -12.64 2.17
N ILE A 68 -18.44 -11.46 1.83
CA ILE A 68 -19.49 -10.80 2.63
C ILE A 68 -20.70 -11.71 2.86
N ARG A 69 -21.21 -12.37 1.81
CA ARG A 69 -22.35 -13.30 1.95
C ARG A 69 -22.01 -14.48 2.86
N ALA A 70 -20.79 -15.01 2.77
CA ALA A 70 -20.35 -16.11 3.61
C ALA A 70 -20.30 -15.69 5.09
N TYR A 71 -19.72 -14.53 5.42
CA TYR A 71 -19.74 -14.01 6.79
C TYR A 71 -21.14 -13.71 7.30
N GLN A 72 -22.02 -13.15 6.45
CA GLN A 72 -23.42 -12.93 6.82
C GLN A 72 -24.13 -14.25 7.17
N LYS A 73 -23.86 -15.34 6.44
CA LYS A 73 -24.37 -16.67 6.81
C LYS A 73 -23.79 -17.20 8.11
N ALA A 74 -22.51 -17.00 8.38
CA ALA A 74 -21.92 -17.34 9.68
C ALA A 74 -22.60 -16.57 10.83
N ILE A 75 -22.89 -15.28 10.64
CA ILE A 75 -23.61 -14.43 11.60
C ILE A 75 -25.06 -14.88 11.81
N GLU A 76 -25.78 -15.23 10.73
CA GLU A 76 -27.15 -15.75 10.83
C GLU A 76 -27.23 -17.02 11.69
N ILE A 77 -26.21 -17.88 11.60
CA ILE A 77 -26.13 -19.14 12.34
C ILE A 77 -25.66 -18.90 13.78
N GLN A 78 -24.63 -18.07 13.97
CA GLN A 78 -24.00 -17.80 15.25
C GLN A 78 -23.86 -16.28 15.50
N PRO A 79 -24.94 -15.60 15.95
CA PRO A 79 -24.97 -14.15 16.09
C PRO A 79 -24.16 -13.60 17.28
N ASP A 80 -23.76 -14.46 18.23
CA ASP A 80 -23.04 -14.04 19.44
C ASP A 80 -21.51 -14.29 19.34
N PHE A 81 -20.98 -14.40 18.12
CA PHE A 81 -19.54 -14.57 17.88
C PHE A 81 -18.91 -13.34 17.23
N ALA A 82 -18.15 -12.58 18.04
CA ALA A 82 -17.54 -11.30 17.63
C ALA A 82 -16.60 -11.43 16.42
N GLY A 83 -15.95 -12.60 16.25
CA GLY A 83 -15.04 -12.87 15.14
C GLY A 83 -15.71 -12.75 13.76
N HIS A 84 -16.97 -13.17 13.63
CA HIS A 84 -17.68 -13.07 12.34
C HIS A 84 -17.94 -11.63 11.94
N TYR A 85 -18.32 -10.78 12.89
CA TYR A 85 -18.52 -9.36 12.67
C TYR A 85 -17.21 -8.63 12.37
N SER A 86 -16.11 -9.04 13.01
CA SER A 86 -14.79 -8.47 12.73
C SER A 86 -14.32 -8.77 11.32
N ASN A 87 -14.47 -10.02 10.88
CA ASN A 87 -14.12 -10.42 9.51
C ASN A 87 -15.01 -9.73 8.47
N LEU A 88 -16.32 -9.61 8.77
CA LEU A 88 -17.24 -8.80 7.95
C LEU A 88 -16.80 -7.33 7.88
N GLY A 89 -16.39 -6.74 9.00
CA GLY A 89 -15.86 -5.38 9.07
C GLY A 89 -14.63 -5.19 8.17
N ASN A 90 -13.68 -6.14 8.20
CA ASN A 90 -12.46 -6.10 7.40
C ASN A 90 -12.79 -6.07 5.89
N VAL A 91 -13.62 -7.01 5.41
CA VAL A 91 -13.96 -7.09 3.98
C VAL A 91 -14.79 -5.89 3.50
N LEU A 92 -15.67 -5.35 4.35
CA LEU A 92 -16.43 -4.14 4.03
C LEU A 92 -15.52 -2.91 3.92
N GLN A 93 -14.49 -2.82 4.76
CA GLN A 93 -13.47 -1.77 4.67
C GLN A 93 -12.68 -1.87 3.36
N GLU A 94 -12.28 -3.08 2.95
CA GLU A 94 -11.59 -3.31 1.68
C GLU A 94 -12.46 -2.93 0.47
N GLN A 95 -13.77 -3.15 0.55
CA GLN A 95 -14.73 -2.74 -0.48
C GLN A 95 -15.07 -1.23 -0.45
N GLY A 96 -14.54 -0.48 0.51
CA GLY A 96 -14.82 0.95 0.69
C GLY A 96 -16.19 1.27 1.33
N LYS A 97 -16.90 0.27 1.86
CA LYS A 97 -18.19 0.43 2.56
C LYS A 97 -17.96 0.77 4.04
N LEU A 98 -17.40 1.96 4.29
CA LEU A 98 -16.90 2.36 5.61
C LEU A 98 -18.00 2.38 6.68
N GLU A 99 -19.21 2.86 6.38
CA GLU A 99 -20.32 2.91 7.35
C GLU A 99 -20.85 1.52 7.74
N GLU A 100 -20.84 0.56 6.81
CA GLU A 100 -21.20 -0.83 7.11
C GLU A 100 -20.10 -1.50 7.94
N SER A 101 -18.83 -1.23 7.63
CA SER A 101 -17.68 -1.73 8.38
C SER A 101 -17.68 -1.25 9.83
N ILE A 102 -17.94 0.04 10.07
CA ILE A 102 -18.07 0.61 11.42
C ILE A 102 -19.14 -0.12 12.23
N ARG A 103 -20.33 -0.34 11.64
CA ARG A 103 -21.42 -1.07 12.32
C ARG A 103 -21.04 -2.50 12.67
N ALA A 104 -20.29 -3.17 11.79
CA ALA A 104 -19.81 -4.53 12.05
C ALA A 104 -18.83 -4.55 13.25
N TYR A 105 -17.84 -3.65 13.29
CA TYR A 105 -16.93 -3.60 14.45
C TYR A 105 -17.61 -3.16 15.74
N GLN A 106 -18.54 -2.21 15.68
CA GLN A 106 -19.37 -1.86 16.85
C GLN A 106 -20.11 -3.09 17.39
N LYS A 107 -20.64 -3.93 16.51
CA LYS A 107 -21.28 -5.18 16.93
C LYS A 107 -20.30 -6.19 17.52
N ALA A 108 -19.09 -6.31 16.97
CA ALA A 108 -18.03 -7.12 17.55
C ALA A 108 -17.66 -6.64 18.97
N ILE A 109 -17.56 -5.33 19.18
CA ILE A 109 -17.28 -4.70 20.47
C ILE A 109 -18.42 -4.94 21.48
N GLU A 110 -19.68 -4.85 21.04
CA GLU A 110 -20.84 -5.16 21.90
C GLU A 110 -20.79 -6.61 22.44
N ILE A 111 -20.32 -7.56 21.61
CA ILE A 111 -20.22 -8.98 21.97
C ILE A 111 -18.97 -9.24 22.81
N GLN A 112 -17.84 -8.65 22.45
CA GLN A 112 -16.54 -8.84 23.09
C GLN A 112 -15.84 -7.48 23.36
N PRO A 113 -16.18 -6.79 24.46
CA PRO A 113 -15.67 -5.44 24.74
C PRO A 113 -14.24 -5.40 25.27
N ASP A 114 -13.63 -6.54 25.57
CA ASP A 114 -12.28 -6.67 26.14
C ASP A 114 -11.23 -7.09 25.10
N TYR A 115 -11.56 -7.05 23.81
CA TYR A 115 -10.62 -7.37 22.74
C TYR A 115 -10.12 -6.11 22.02
N ALA A 116 -8.84 -5.80 22.24
CA ALA A 116 -8.20 -4.58 21.72
C ALA A 116 -8.24 -4.49 20.18
N GLY A 117 -8.16 -5.62 19.48
CA GLY A 117 -8.17 -5.67 18.01
C GLY A 117 -9.45 -5.08 17.39
N HIS A 118 -10.61 -5.20 18.03
CA HIS A 118 -11.85 -4.61 17.51
C HIS A 118 -11.81 -3.08 17.54
N TYR A 119 -11.26 -2.50 18.60
CA TYR A 119 -11.08 -1.06 18.73
C TYR A 119 -9.99 -0.52 17.79
N SER A 120 -8.90 -1.26 17.60
CA SER A 120 -7.87 -0.92 16.60
C SER A 120 -8.48 -0.82 15.20
N ASN A 121 -9.22 -1.86 14.79
CA ASN A 121 -9.85 -1.90 13.47
C ASN A 121 -10.95 -0.84 13.29
N LEU A 122 -11.76 -0.60 14.33
CA LEU A 122 -12.72 0.50 14.32
C LEU A 122 -12.02 1.85 14.12
N GLY A 123 -10.93 2.10 14.84
CA GLY A 123 -10.12 3.30 14.67
C GLY A 123 -9.60 3.47 13.24
N ASN A 124 -9.10 2.40 12.63
CA ASN A 124 -8.60 2.41 11.25
C ASN A 124 -9.68 2.84 10.24
N VAL A 125 -10.92 2.37 10.42
CA VAL A 125 -12.04 2.74 9.53
C VAL A 125 -12.52 4.16 9.77
N LEU A 126 -12.60 4.58 11.04
CA LEU A 126 -12.98 5.96 11.39
C LEU A 126 -11.98 6.97 10.82
N GLN A 127 -10.68 6.67 10.88
CA GLN A 127 -9.65 7.50 10.28
C GLN A 127 -9.79 7.59 8.76
N LYS A 128 -10.03 6.46 8.07
CA LYS A 128 -10.32 6.47 6.61
C LYS A 128 -11.56 7.29 6.25
N GLN A 129 -12.53 7.40 7.17
CA GLN A 129 -13.73 8.24 6.99
C GLN A 129 -13.48 9.73 7.36
N GLY A 130 -12.27 10.09 7.80
CA GLY A 130 -11.92 11.45 8.24
C GLY A 130 -12.39 11.81 9.65
N LYS A 131 -12.88 10.84 10.44
CA LYS A 131 -13.33 11.04 11.83
C LYS A 131 -12.17 10.88 12.82
N LEU A 132 -11.24 11.82 12.78
CA LEU A 132 -9.97 11.74 13.51
C LEU A 132 -10.15 11.66 15.03
N GLU A 133 -11.07 12.42 15.61
CA GLU A 133 -11.28 12.38 17.07
C GLU A 133 -11.83 11.02 17.54
N GLU A 134 -12.75 10.43 16.78
CA GLU A 134 -13.33 9.12 17.09
C GLU A 134 -12.31 7.99 16.89
N SER A 135 -11.42 8.11 15.89
CA SER A 135 -10.34 7.13 15.68
C SER A 135 -9.33 7.14 16.82
N ILE A 136 -8.92 8.32 17.28
CA ILE A 136 -8.02 8.49 18.43
C ILE A 136 -8.61 7.84 19.68
N GLN A 137 -9.90 8.08 19.97
CA GLN A 137 -10.56 7.44 21.11
C GLN A 137 -10.56 5.92 21.00
N SER A 138 -10.77 5.39 19.80
CA SER A 138 -10.76 3.94 19.55
C SER A 138 -9.37 3.35 19.77
N TYR A 139 -8.31 3.98 19.24
CA TYR A 139 -6.93 3.52 19.48
C TYR A 139 -6.53 3.61 20.95
N GLN A 140 -6.89 4.69 21.64
CA GLN A 140 -6.67 4.82 23.07
C GLN A 140 -7.38 3.69 23.84
N LYS A 141 -8.59 3.31 23.43
CA LYS A 141 -9.29 2.21 24.06
C LYS A 141 -8.61 0.85 23.82
N ALA A 142 -8.11 0.62 22.62
CA ALA A 142 -7.30 -0.56 22.32
C ALA A 142 -6.05 -0.64 23.22
N ILE A 143 -5.36 0.50 23.40
CA ILE A 143 -4.18 0.63 24.26
C ILE A 143 -4.50 0.39 25.74
N GLU A 144 -5.65 0.90 26.23
CA GLU A 144 -6.09 0.66 27.60
C GLU A 144 -6.34 -0.83 27.88
N ILE A 145 -6.92 -1.54 26.91
CA ILE A 145 -7.22 -2.97 27.01
C ILE A 145 -5.93 -3.79 26.92
N GLN A 146 -5.06 -3.45 25.97
CA GLN A 146 -3.82 -4.16 25.71
C GLN A 146 -2.63 -3.20 25.51
N PRO A 147 -1.93 -2.81 26.59
CA PRO A 147 -0.81 -1.86 26.52
C PRO A 147 0.43 -2.35 25.77
N ASP A 148 0.55 -3.65 25.51
CA ASP A 148 1.65 -4.26 24.76
C ASP A 148 1.29 -4.54 23.29
N TYR A 149 0.20 -3.94 22.78
CA TYR A 149 -0.19 -4.03 21.39
C TYR A 149 0.37 -2.85 20.58
N ALA A 150 1.41 -3.11 19.78
CA ALA A 150 2.15 -2.06 19.06
C ALA A 150 1.33 -1.32 18.00
N GLU A 151 0.41 -2.01 17.30
CA GLU A 151 -0.33 -1.47 16.16
C GLU A 151 -1.21 -0.24 16.52
N PRO A 152 -2.04 -0.26 17.59
CA PRO A 152 -2.76 0.92 18.04
C PRO A 152 -1.88 2.16 18.31
N TYR A 153 -0.65 1.97 18.80
CA TYR A 153 0.28 3.10 19.02
C TYR A 153 0.76 3.71 17.70
N ASN A 154 1.05 2.88 16.69
CA ASN A 154 1.38 3.36 15.35
C ASN A 154 0.22 4.18 14.76
N ASN A 155 -0.99 3.63 14.84
CA ASN A 155 -2.16 4.23 14.20
C ASN A 155 -2.63 5.48 14.96
N LEU A 156 -2.50 5.50 16.29
CA LEU A 156 -2.66 6.71 17.10
C LEU A 156 -1.65 7.78 16.67
N GLY A 157 -0.38 7.41 16.47
CA GLY A 157 0.64 8.32 15.97
C GLY A 157 0.24 8.95 14.63
N ASN A 158 -0.26 8.14 13.68
CA ASN A 158 -0.74 8.62 12.38
C ASN A 158 -1.88 9.62 12.53
N ALA A 159 -2.90 9.30 13.33
CA ALA A 159 -4.04 10.20 13.56
C ALA A 159 -3.62 11.51 14.25
N LEU A 160 -2.68 11.46 15.20
CA LEU A 160 -2.14 12.65 15.87
C LEU A 160 -1.31 13.52 14.91
N ARG A 161 -0.52 12.90 14.02
CA ARG A 161 0.23 13.62 12.98
C ARG A 161 -0.71 14.35 12.03
N GLU A 162 -1.79 13.71 11.60
CA GLU A 162 -2.84 14.33 10.77
C GLU A 162 -3.55 15.50 11.47
N GLN A 163 -3.69 15.46 12.80
CA GLN A 163 -4.16 16.61 13.61
C GLN A 163 -3.10 17.71 13.83
N GLY A 164 -1.88 17.54 13.34
CA GLY A 164 -0.75 18.46 13.55
C GLY A 164 -0.10 18.36 14.93
N LYS A 165 -0.42 17.33 15.72
CA LYS A 165 0.17 17.09 17.06
C LYS A 165 1.46 16.27 16.94
N LEU A 166 2.48 16.88 16.33
CA LEU A 166 3.72 16.20 15.96
C LEU A 166 4.44 15.56 17.15
N GLU A 167 4.58 16.25 18.27
CA GLU A 167 5.28 15.71 19.45
C GLU A 167 4.57 14.46 20.03
N GLU A 168 3.24 14.47 20.08
CA GLU A 168 2.44 13.35 20.58
C GLU A 168 2.49 12.16 19.59
N SER A 169 2.53 12.44 18.29
CA SER A 169 2.72 11.42 17.26
C SER A 169 4.06 10.69 17.41
N ILE A 170 5.15 11.44 17.60
CA ILE A 170 6.50 10.91 17.80
C ILE A 170 6.54 9.99 19.03
N GLN A 171 5.94 10.42 20.14
CA GLN A 171 5.88 9.58 21.35
C GLN A 171 5.12 8.27 21.09
N SER A 172 4.02 8.32 20.34
CA SER A 172 3.23 7.15 20.00
C SER A 172 4.02 6.17 19.12
N TYR A 173 4.72 6.64 18.08
CA TYR A 173 5.59 5.78 17.27
C TYR A 173 6.73 5.17 18.09
N GLN A 174 7.37 5.95 18.97
CA GLN A 174 8.42 5.45 19.86
C GLN A 174 7.91 4.37 20.81
N LYS A 175 6.65 4.46 21.28
CA LYS A 175 6.02 3.38 22.05
C LYS A 175 5.79 2.13 21.21
N ALA A 176 5.27 2.26 19.99
CA ALA A 176 5.12 1.12 19.08
C ALA A 176 6.48 0.41 18.83
N ILE A 177 7.54 1.17 18.55
CA ILE A 177 8.91 0.65 18.36
C ILE A 177 9.45 0.00 19.62
N GLY A 178 9.17 0.56 20.81
CA GLY A 178 9.61 0.00 22.09
C GLY A 178 8.95 -1.35 22.41
N ILE A 179 7.71 -1.54 21.96
CA ILE A 179 6.95 -2.81 22.10
C ILE A 179 7.42 -3.82 21.05
N GLN A 180 7.52 -3.40 19.79
CA GLN A 180 7.88 -4.25 18.67
C GLN A 180 8.97 -3.58 17.81
N PRO A 181 10.27 -3.82 18.12
CA PRO A 181 11.38 -3.17 17.44
C PRO A 181 11.53 -3.51 15.95
N ASP A 182 11.06 -4.70 15.54
CA ASP A 182 11.06 -5.22 14.17
C ASP A 182 9.80 -4.84 13.37
N TYR A 183 9.01 -3.89 13.87
CA TYR A 183 7.87 -3.34 13.13
C TYR A 183 8.32 -2.15 12.27
N ALA A 184 8.49 -2.36 10.96
CA ALA A 184 9.06 -1.36 10.04
C ALA A 184 8.21 -0.08 9.91
N GLU A 185 6.88 -0.20 9.96
CA GLU A 185 5.96 0.91 9.69
C GLU A 185 6.09 2.08 10.68
N PRO A 186 6.13 1.86 12.02
CA PRO A 186 6.44 2.91 12.99
C PRO A 186 7.76 3.64 12.74
N HIS A 187 8.81 2.97 12.25
CA HIS A 187 10.09 3.64 11.95
C HIS A 187 9.97 4.59 10.76
N ASN A 188 9.24 4.18 9.71
CA ASN A 188 8.93 5.07 8.58
C ASN A 188 8.08 6.27 9.04
N ASN A 189 7.04 6.01 9.82
CA ASN A 189 6.13 7.05 10.32
C ASN A 189 6.81 8.02 11.30
N LEU A 190 7.69 7.52 12.15
CA LEU A 190 8.57 8.34 13.00
C LEU A 190 9.48 9.22 12.14
N GLY A 191 10.09 8.66 11.09
CA GLY A 191 10.90 9.42 10.15
C GLY A 191 10.14 10.58 9.51
N ASN A 192 8.89 10.34 9.09
CA ASN A 192 8.02 11.38 8.53
C ASN A 192 7.75 12.50 9.53
N ALA A 193 7.34 12.17 10.75
CA ALA A 193 7.09 13.16 11.79
C ALA A 193 8.35 13.97 12.17
N LEU A 194 9.52 13.31 12.24
CA LEU A 194 10.80 13.98 12.50
C LEU A 194 11.21 14.93 11.36
N ARG A 195 10.98 14.53 10.11
CA ARG A 195 11.23 15.37 8.93
C ARG A 195 10.33 16.61 8.93
N GLU A 196 9.05 16.47 9.26
CA GLU A 196 8.11 17.58 9.42
C GLU A 196 8.54 18.54 10.55
N GLN A 197 9.17 18.03 11.61
CA GLN A 197 9.76 18.84 12.68
C GLN A 197 11.13 19.46 12.29
N GLY A 198 11.64 19.20 11.08
CA GLY A 198 12.93 19.68 10.59
C GLY A 198 14.15 18.90 11.09
N LYS A 199 13.95 17.77 11.79
CA LYS A 199 15.03 16.92 12.32
C LYS A 199 15.51 15.90 11.29
N LEU A 200 16.16 16.40 10.25
CA LEU A 200 16.50 15.63 9.04
C LEU A 200 17.48 14.48 9.31
N GLU A 201 18.43 14.62 10.24
CA GLU A 201 19.36 13.55 10.60
C GLU A 201 18.64 12.37 11.27
N GLU A 202 17.69 12.67 12.16
CA GLU A 202 16.95 11.68 12.93
C GLU A 202 15.92 10.97 12.04
N SER A 203 15.31 11.69 11.10
CA SER A 203 14.43 11.06 10.11
C SER A 203 15.18 10.09 9.20
N ILE A 204 16.37 10.44 8.71
CA ILE A 204 17.24 9.53 7.94
C ILE A 204 17.52 8.24 8.69
N GLN A 205 17.90 8.34 9.97
CA GLN A 205 18.15 7.15 10.79
C GLN A 205 16.89 6.28 10.91
N SER A 206 15.73 6.89 11.05
CA SER A 206 14.45 6.18 11.19
C SER A 206 14.07 5.46 9.89
N TYR A 207 14.21 6.11 8.73
CA TYR A 207 13.99 5.45 7.43
C TYR A 207 14.98 4.31 7.20
N GLN A 208 16.26 4.48 7.53
CA GLN A 208 17.26 3.42 7.43
C GLN A 208 16.93 2.22 8.34
N LYS A 209 16.33 2.44 9.51
CA LYS A 209 15.83 1.34 10.36
C LYS A 209 14.67 0.61 9.71
N ALA A 210 13.68 1.33 9.16
CA ALA A 210 12.58 0.71 8.43
C ALA A 210 13.08 -0.16 7.27
N ILE A 211 14.01 0.36 6.45
CA ILE A 211 14.64 -0.36 5.34
C ILE A 211 15.44 -1.58 5.83
N GLY A 212 16.16 -1.44 6.94
CA GLY A 212 16.93 -2.53 7.53
C GLY A 212 16.07 -3.69 8.04
N ILE A 213 14.83 -3.40 8.45
CA ILE A 213 13.84 -4.40 8.88
C ILE A 213 13.16 -5.02 7.66
N GLN A 214 12.71 -4.18 6.73
CA GLN A 214 11.99 -4.58 5.54
C GLN A 214 12.59 -3.90 4.29
N PRO A 215 13.55 -4.56 3.59
CA PRO A 215 14.26 -3.96 2.46
C PRO A 215 13.43 -3.72 1.20
N ASP A 216 12.24 -4.30 1.10
CA ASP A 216 11.30 -4.10 -0.03
C ASP A 216 10.19 -3.09 0.30
N TYR A 217 10.24 -2.45 1.47
CA TYR A 217 9.29 -1.41 1.86
C TYR A 217 9.61 -0.11 1.13
N ALA A 218 8.89 0.20 0.04
CA ALA A 218 9.20 1.29 -0.86
C ALA A 218 9.09 2.70 -0.24
N GLU A 219 8.11 2.90 0.65
CA GLU A 219 7.80 4.18 1.27
C GLU A 219 9.00 4.79 2.03
N PRO A 220 9.70 4.07 2.93
CA PRO A 220 10.89 4.61 3.60
C PRO A 220 12.06 4.85 2.64
N HIS A 221 12.20 4.09 1.55
CA HIS A 221 13.21 4.40 0.53
C HIS A 221 12.92 5.75 -0.15
N ASN A 222 11.70 5.94 -0.65
CA ASN A 222 11.29 7.20 -1.25
C ASN A 222 11.44 8.39 -0.27
N ASN A 223 11.01 8.19 0.98
CA ASN A 223 11.12 9.22 2.03
C ASN A 223 12.58 9.54 2.40
N LEU A 224 13.45 8.53 2.43
CA LEU A 224 14.89 8.70 2.62
C LEU A 224 15.48 9.50 1.45
N GLY A 225 15.15 9.14 0.21
CA GLY A 225 15.60 9.83 -1.00
C GLY A 225 15.28 11.32 -0.97
N GLN A 226 14.02 11.67 -0.72
CA GLN A 226 13.59 13.07 -0.57
C GLN A 226 14.36 13.80 0.53
N THR A 227 14.57 13.17 1.68
CA THR A 227 15.29 13.78 2.80
C THR A 227 16.78 14.01 2.49
N LEU A 228 17.41 13.06 1.78
CA LEU A 228 18.79 13.19 1.33
C LEU A 228 18.96 14.30 0.28
N LEU A 229 18.01 14.42 -0.65
CA LEU A 229 17.97 15.51 -1.63
C LEU A 229 17.85 16.88 -0.95
N LEU A 230 16.96 17.01 0.05
CA LEU A 230 16.84 18.23 0.87
C LEU A 230 18.15 18.61 1.58
N LYS A 231 18.96 17.62 1.95
CA LYS A 231 20.28 17.84 2.56
C LYS A 231 21.41 18.04 1.54
N GLY A 232 21.14 17.97 0.24
CA GLY A 232 22.13 18.08 -0.82
C GLY A 232 22.98 16.82 -1.04
N ASN A 233 22.61 15.66 -0.48
CA ASN A 233 23.23 14.38 -0.81
C ASN A 233 22.56 13.81 -2.08
N LEU A 234 22.93 14.38 -3.22
CA LEU A 234 22.25 14.14 -4.50
C LEU A 234 22.37 12.68 -4.98
N ASN A 235 23.59 12.13 -4.98
CA ASN A 235 23.84 10.78 -5.52
C ASN A 235 23.01 9.70 -4.82
N GLN A 236 23.02 9.69 -3.48
CA GLN A 236 22.21 8.72 -2.73
C GLN A 236 20.73 9.11 -2.77
N GLY A 237 20.41 10.41 -2.71
CA GLY A 237 19.04 10.91 -2.73
C GLY A 237 18.27 10.44 -3.96
N TRP A 238 18.86 10.57 -5.16
CA TRP A 238 18.22 10.11 -6.39
C TRP A 238 18.08 8.59 -6.46
N LYS A 239 19.10 7.84 -6.02
CA LYS A 239 19.03 6.38 -5.97
C LYS A 239 17.85 5.88 -5.12
N GLU A 240 17.66 6.48 -3.95
CA GLU A 240 16.55 6.11 -3.06
C GLU A 240 15.21 6.64 -3.56
N TYR A 241 15.20 7.80 -4.22
CA TYR A 241 13.98 8.40 -4.79
C TYR A 241 13.38 7.58 -5.94
N GLU A 242 14.15 6.73 -6.63
CA GLU A 242 13.61 5.79 -7.63
C GLU A 242 12.65 4.76 -7.03
N TRP A 243 12.64 4.53 -5.72
CA TRP A 243 11.65 3.66 -5.10
C TRP A 243 10.23 4.21 -5.12
N ARG A 244 10.04 5.50 -5.49
CA ARG A 244 8.71 6.10 -5.67
C ARG A 244 7.83 5.29 -6.63
N TRP A 245 8.41 4.62 -7.64
CA TRP A 245 7.67 3.77 -8.59
C TRP A 245 7.02 2.53 -7.97
N GLN A 246 7.44 2.17 -6.75
CA GLN A 246 6.92 1.02 -6.00
C GLN A 246 5.98 1.44 -4.86
N CYS A 247 5.87 2.74 -4.57
CA CYS A 247 4.97 3.26 -3.54
C CYS A 247 3.51 3.22 -4.01
N LYS A 248 2.59 2.81 -3.13
CA LYS A 248 1.16 2.68 -3.45
C LYS A 248 0.48 4.01 -3.81
N ASP A 249 0.90 5.08 -3.15
CA ASP A 249 0.31 6.41 -3.31
C ASP A 249 0.99 7.25 -4.39
N PHE A 250 2.04 6.73 -5.03
CA PHE A 250 2.71 7.45 -6.11
C PHE A 250 1.81 7.44 -7.35
N TYR A 251 1.45 8.61 -7.84
CA TYR A 251 0.41 8.82 -8.85
C TYR A 251 0.62 7.92 -10.09
N LEU A 252 -0.16 6.83 -10.14
CA LEU A 252 -0.19 5.84 -11.21
C LEU A 252 -1.03 6.35 -12.40
N GLU A 253 -0.70 7.51 -12.96
CA GLU A 253 -0.82 7.58 -14.42
C GLU A 253 0.30 6.67 -14.96
N THR A 254 0.07 5.35 -14.93
CA THR A 254 1.06 4.37 -15.38
C THR A 254 1.20 4.51 -16.88
N ARG A 255 2.05 5.45 -17.29
CA ARG A 255 2.39 5.68 -18.69
C ARG A 255 3.34 4.57 -19.10
N TYR A 256 2.81 3.61 -19.84
CA TYR A 256 3.60 2.49 -20.32
C TYR A 256 4.31 2.86 -21.62
N PHE A 257 5.63 2.79 -21.56
CA PHE A 257 6.52 2.95 -22.69
C PHE A 257 7.28 1.64 -22.88
N PRO A 258 7.25 1.01 -24.07
CA PRO A 258 7.93 -0.27 -24.31
C PRO A 258 9.45 -0.13 -24.37
N GLN A 259 9.97 1.09 -24.44
CA GLN A 259 11.40 1.38 -24.53
C GLN A 259 12.16 0.99 -23.25
N VAL A 260 13.45 0.70 -23.41
CA VAL A 260 14.34 0.35 -22.30
C VAL A 260 14.58 1.57 -21.42
N TRP A 261 14.55 1.40 -20.10
CA TRP A 261 14.94 2.47 -19.17
C TRP A 261 16.41 2.83 -19.37
N TRP A 262 16.71 4.12 -19.52
CA TRP A 262 18.09 4.58 -19.58
C TRP A 262 18.77 4.24 -18.25
N ASP A 263 19.90 3.57 -18.30
CA ASP A 263 20.66 3.09 -17.13
C ASP A 263 21.87 3.97 -16.78
N GLY A 264 22.07 5.06 -17.52
CA GLY A 264 23.26 5.93 -17.40
C GLY A 264 24.36 5.61 -18.42
N SER A 265 24.14 4.66 -19.32
CA SER A 265 25.03 4.37 -20.46
C SER A 265 25.18 5.57 -21.41
N ASP A 266 26.23 5.54 -22.25
CA ASP A 266 26.52 6.58 -23.23
C ASP A 266 25.37 6.76 -24.24
N LEU A 267 24.98 8.01 -24.49
CA LEU A 267 23.86 8.39 -25.35
C LEU A 267 24.30 8.98 -26.70
N ASN A 268 25.60 8.99 -27.03
CA ASN A 268 26.09 9.57 -28.27
C ASN A 268 25.43 8.93 -29.51
N GLY A 269 24.63 9.73 -30.24
CA GLY A 269 23.89 9.30 -31.42
C GLY A 269 22.62 8.47 -31.12
N LYS A 270 22.29 8.25 -29.84
CA LYS A 270 21.11 7.51 -29.39
C LYS A 270 19.88 8.40 -29.32
N LEU A 271 18.70 7.85 -29.56
CA LEU A 271 17.42 8.53 -29.36
C LEU A 271 16.84 8.20 -27.98
N ILE A 272 16.66 9.22 -27.15
CA ILE A 272 16.07 9.08 -25.82
C ILE A 272 14.73 9.81 -25.74
N LEU A 273 13.73 9.12 -25.19
CA LEU A 273 12.45 9.68 -24.79
C LEU A 273 12.53 10.20 -23.35
N VAL A 274 12.39 11.50 -23.17
CA VAL A 274 12.19 12.09 -21.85
C VAL A 274 10.70 12.39 -21.67
N TRP A 275 10.04 11.75 -20.72
CA TRP A 275 8.59 11.88 -20.58
C TRP A 275 8.18 12.58 -19.29
N ALA A 276 7.10 13.35 -19.36
CA ALA A 276 6.51 14.04 -18.24
C ALA A 276 5.84 13.04 -17.28
N GLU A 277 6.30 13.07 -16.03
CA GLU A 277 5.88 12.18 -14.95
C GLU A 277 4.71 12.79 -14.15
N GLN A 278 4.97 13.83 -13.34
CA GLN A 278 3.98 14.43 -12.46
C GLN A 278 3.30 15.65 -13.10
N GLY A 279 3.41 16.84 -12.49
CA GLY A 279 2.77 18.06 -12.95
C GLY A 279 3.60 18.87 -13.96
N VAL A 280 3.04 20.01 -14.33
CA VAL A 280 3.72 21.05 -15.11
C VAL A 280 4.94 21.62 -14.37
N GLY A 281 4.90 21.63 -13.04
CA GLY A 281 5.99 22.14 -12.19
C GLY A 281 7.30 21.38 -12.40
N ASP A 282 7.26 20.05 -12.32
CA ASP A 282 8.42 19.18 -12.56
C ASP A 282 8.97 19.37 -13.97
N GLN A 283 8.10 19.49 -14.95
CA GLN A 283 8.52 19.72 -16.34
C GLN A 283 9.34 21.00 -16.48
N ILE A 284 8.91 22.08 -15.83
CA ILE A 284 9.65 23.35 -15.82
C ILE A 284 10.95 23.21 -15.02
N MET A 285 10.90 22.56 -13.85
CA MET A 285 12.04 22.41 -12.96
C MET A 285 13.19 21.64 -13.63
N PHE A 286 12.87 20.51 -14.25
CA PHE A 286 13.87 19.62 -14.86
C PHE A 286 14.19 19.97 -16.31
N ALA A 287 13.45 20.87 -16.97
CA ALA A 287 13.79 21.33 -18.32
C ALA A 287 15.21 21.93 -18.40
N SER A 288 15.73 22.48 -17.30
CA SER A 288 17.12 22.95 -17.22
C SER A 288 18.17 21.86 -17.50
N MET A 289 17.82 20.59 -17.28
CA MET A 289 18.72 19.43 -17.50
C MET A 289 18.80 19.02 -18.98
N PHE A 290 17.93 19.55 -19.85
CA PHE A 290 17.96 19.24 -21.28
C PHE A 290 19.26 19.66 -21.95
N ASP A 291 19.87 20.76 -21.53
CA ASP A 291 21.15 21.21 -22.09
C ASP A 291 22.28 20.22 -21.78
N ASP A 292 22.29 19.65 -20.57
CA ASP A 292 23.27 18.63 -20.19
C ASP A 292 23.03 17.33 -20.96
N LEU A 293 21.76 16.96 -21.17
CA LEU A 293 21.43 15.82 -22.02
C LEU A 293 21.87 16.05 -23.48
N LEU A 294 21.69 17.24 -24.04
CA LEU A 294 22.17 17.59 -25.38
C LEU A 294 23.70 17.51 -25.51
N ARG A 295 24.47 17.77 -24.43
CA ARG A 295 25.94 17.64 -24.44
C ARG A 295 26.40 16.20 -24.64
N THR A 296 25.57 15.21 -24.28
CA THR A 296 25.84 13.78 -24.55
C THR A 296 25.73 13.43 -26.03
N LYS A 297 25.28 14.37 -26.89
CA LYS A 297 24.97 14.14 -28.31
C LYS A 297 23.84 13.14 -28.54
N ALA A 298 22.96 12.98 -27.56
CA ALA A 298 21.68 12.30 -27.73
C ALA A 298 20.78 13.09 -28.69
N ASN A 299 19.98 12.36 -29.46
CA ASN A 299 18.76 12.88 -30.05
C ASN A 299 17.66 12.79 -28.98
N ILE A 300 16.92 13.87 -28.74
CA ILE A 300 15.95 13.92 -27.64
C ILE A 300 14.57 14.17 -28.23
N ILE A 301 13.64 13.29 -27.86
CA ILE A 301 12.21 13.53 -27.98
C ILE A 301 11.64 13.63 -26.56
N THR A 302 10.76 14.59 -26.33
CA THR A 302 10.11 14.73 -25.03
C THR A 302 8.65 15.07 -25.19
N ASP A 303 7.82 14.50 -24.31
CA ASP A 303 6.46 14.96 -24.16
C ASP A 303 6.34 15.98 -23.03
N CYS A 304 5.45 16.95 -23.21
CA CYS A 304 5.17 17.94 -22.18
C CYS A 304 3.73 18.42 -22.29
N ASP A 305 3.27 19.12 -21.25
CA ASP A 305 1.98 19.79 -21.29
C ASP A 305 1.90 20.71 -22.53
N ILE A 306 0.80 20.64 -23.28
CA ILE A 306 0.63 21.38 -24.54
C ILE A 306 0.86 22.89 -24.38
N ARG A 307 0.60 23.44 -23.18
CA ARG A 307 0.83 24.85 -22.86
C ARG A 307 2.31 25.22 -22.81
N LEU A 308 3.20 24.25 -22.56
CA LEU A 308 4.64 24.44 -22.47
C LEU A 308 5.36 24.31 -23.82
N ILE A 309 4.77 23.61 -24.81
CA ILE A 309 5.42 23.35 -26.11
C ILE A 309 6.00 24.64 -26.74
N PRO A 310 5.25 25.74 -26.91
CA PRO A 310 5.80 26.93 -27.58
C PRO A 310 6.94 27.60 -26.81
N LEU A 311 6.97 27.44 -25.48
CA LEU A 311 8.05 27.93 -24.62
C LEU A 311 9.29 27.05 -24.76
N PHE A 312 9.10 25.73 -24.67
CA PHE A 312 10.19 24.76 -24.70
C PHE A 312 10.82 24.63 -26.08
N GLU A 313 10.06 24.65 -27.17
CA GLU A 313 10.63 24.66 -28.53
C GLU A 313 11.51 25.89 -28.78
N ARG A 314 11.11 27.04 -28.21
CA ARG A 314 11.92 28.27 -28.31
C ARG A 314 13.18 28.18 -27.47
N ALA A 315 13.11 27.58 -26.28
CA ALA A 315 14.25 27.45 -25.38
C ALA A 315 15.24 26.35 -25.83
N PHE A 316 14.73 25.25 -26.38
CA PHE A 316 15.47 24.04 -26.74
C PHE A 316 15.18 23.62 -28.19
N PRO A 317 15.59 24.42 -29.20
CA PRO A 317 15.22 24.20 -30.60
C PRO A 317 15.79 22.92 -31.24
N LYS A 318 16.66 22.20 -30.52
CA LYS A 318 17.25 20.92 -30.95
C LYS A 318 16.50 19.70 -30.43
N ILE A 319 15.45 19.91 -29.63
CA ILE A 319 14.67 18.85 -29.01
C ILE A 319 13.31 18.80 -29.68
N GLN A 320 12.83 17.60 -29.96
CA GLN A 320 11.48 17.40 -30.46
C GLN A 320 10.50 17.36 -29.29
N PHE A 321 9.52 18.26 -29.30
CA PHE A 321 8.45 18.29 -28.30
C PHE A 321 7.15 17.74 -28.88
N CYS A 322 6.41 16.97 -28.07
CA CYS A 322 5.08 16.48 -28.41
C CYS A 322 4.11 16.70 -27.23
N PRO A 323 2.80 16.83 -27.49
CA PRO A 323 1.84 16.98 -26.41
C PRO A 323 1.78 15.70 -25.57
N ARG A 324 1.80 15.88 -24.24
CA ARG A 324 1.50 14.81 -23.30
C ARG A 324 0.04 14.40 -23.46
N GLU A 325 -0.16 13.13 -23.78
CA GLU A 325 -1.47 12.47 -23.83
C GLU A 325 -1.48 11.21 -22.95
N ASN A 326 -2.68 10.81 -22.54
CA ASN A 326 -2.94 9.56 -21.82
C ASN A 326 -4.10 8.81 -22.50
N PRO A 327 -3.84 7.73 -23.26
CA PRO A 327 -2.54 7.06 -23.46
C PRO A 327 -1.52 7.89 -24.27
N PRO A 328 -0.22 7.55 -24.24
CA PRO A 328 0.80 8.28 -24.99
C PRO A 328 0.52 8.33 -26.50
N VAL A 329 0.97 9.41 -27.17
CA VAL A 329 0.74 9.60 -28.61
C VAL A 329 1.37 8.48 -29.43
N GLN A 330 0.66 8.03 -30.47
CA GLN A 330 1.06 6.89 -31.31
C GLN A 330 2.47 7.06 -31.91
N GLN A 331 2.86 8.30 -32.22
CA GLN A 331 4.19 8.63 -32.73
C GLN A 331 5.34 8.10 -31.85
N LEU A 332 5.16 8.02 -30.52
CA LEU A 332 6.19 7.52 -29.60
C LEU A 332 6.38 5.99 -29.69
N PHE A 333 5.50 5.29 -30.39
CA PHE A 333 5.59 3.84 -30.64
C PHE A 333 6.09 3.52 -32.06
N ASP A 334 5.94 4.46 -33.00
CA ASP A 334 6.32 4.28 -34.40
C ASP A 334 7.78 4.67 -34.70
N ILE A 335 8.48 5.24 -33.71
CA ILE A 335 9.88 5.67 -33.81
C ILE A 335 10.77 4.69 -33.04
N ASP A 336 11.93 4.36 -33.61
CA ASP A 336 12.96 3.52 -32.97
C ASP A 336 13.70 4.34 -31.89
N ILE A 337 13.18 4.28 -30.67
CA ILE A 337 13.71 4.98 -29.49
C ILE A 337 14.57 4.00 -28.69
N ASP A 338 15.85 4.31 -28.50
CA ASP A 338 16.80 3.46 -27.78
C ASP A 338 16.47 3.37 -26.28
N TYR A 339 16.16 4.52 -25.66
CA TYR A 339 15.92 4.60 -24.22
C TYR A 339 14.76 5.52 -23.83
N GLN A 340 14.20 5.30 -22.65
CA GLN A 340 13.26 6.22 -21.99
C GLN A 340 13.76 6.64 -20.60
N ILE A 341 13.33 7.81 -20.15
CA ILE A 341 13.49 8.26 -18.77
C ILE A 341 12.39 9.26 -18.38
N PRO A 342 11.79 9.15 -17.18
CA PRO A 342 10.93 10.20 -16.65
C PRO A 342 11.75 11.47 -16.39
N ILE A 343 11.18 12.64 -16.68
CA ILE A 343 11.91 13.91 -16.59
C ILE A 343 12.45 14.18 -15.17
N GLY A 344 11.74 13.72 -14.13
CA GLY A 344 12.17 13.85 -12.74
C GLY A 344 13.43 13.02 -12.41
N SER A 345 13.72 11.97 -13.19
CA SER A 345 14.92 11.14 -13.01
C SER A 345 16.14 11.68 -13.77
N LEU A 346 16.02 12.78 -14.53
CA LEU A 346 17.19 13.42 -15.16
C LEU A 346 18.20 13.97 -14.16
N GLY A 347 17.79 14.24 -12.91
CA GLY A 347 18.66 14.80 -11.88
C GLY A 347 19.72 13.84 -11.32
N ARG A 348 19.65 12.55 -11.69
CA ARG A 348 20.48 11.46 -11.15
C ARG A 348 21.97 11.56 -11.46
#